data_AF-A0A7C1ELJ5-F1
#
_entry.id   AF-A0A7C1ELJ5-F1
#
_cell.length_a   1.000
_cell.length_b   1.000
_cell.length_c   1.000
_cell.angle_alpha   90.00
_cell.angle_beta   90.00
_cell.angle_gamma   90.00
#
_symmetry.space_group_name_H-M   'P 1'
#
loop_
_entity.id
_entity.type
_entity.pdbx_description
1 polymer ?
#
loop_
_entity_poly.entity_id
_entity_poly.type
_entity_poly.pdbx_seq_one_letter_code
_entity_poly.pdbx_strand_id
1 'polypeptide(L)'
;MKTALRWAFFAIAWLPLGSAAFGQSVTCPPGARLENEACGAVVNNGCPPGPTYFAIINCGDAICGTIWADTNVRDVDLYLVWNLVQDTVAIWSVVAEFPVVISILDYDILCDSAEVIIESDTAQPGDTARVGGFVSSGRYAFTVMPAIVNGIPCSSPDKDYVAWLACPIPPPPPPSNDSCHRALPIGNDTIAFNTQSATTDGPDEPGACDSGGYSHIESDVWYCYTAACTGLATISLCGSRFDTKMAVYDGCICPVSSPPIACNDNFCGPTSELLLPVTAGQEYLIRIGGYQNAKGTGTLTISCCPNLVCPPGALSEGEPCGTDANGGCDSNPPLFTPIEFGDTICGAVWAENGSKDTDWFQKTLAESSGVVWIVTAEFPFEIAILDSNCPPDTIARSSSRNGCAKAEARSKLPPGTYNFAVAPLNTDGLSCSTGPHQYTALLHPCIAVKGDLIFSGNFTPADVVRMLHCVFMQPWPTCESCFADVNCDGIYSPSDMVIELNLVFLNISPPCQ
;
A
#
# COMPACT_ATOMS: atom_id res chain seq x y z
N MET A 1 -9.36 14.49 -30.37
CA MET A 1 -8.27 15.45 -30.11
C MET A 1 -7.01 14.65 -29.85
N LYS A 2 -5.98 14.78 -30.70
CA LYS A 2 -4.70 14.06 -30.55
C LYS A 2 -3.90 14.76 -29.46
N THR A 3 -3.86 14.20 -28.26
CA THR A 3 -3.06 14.71 -27.14
C THR A 3 -1.60 14.32 -27.36
N ALA A 4 -0.76 15.33 -27.58
CA ALA A 4 0.68 15.18 -27.59
C ALA A 4 1.18 14.89 -26.17
N LEU A 5 1.61 13.65 -25.90
CA LEU A 5 2.40 13.38 -24.69
C LEU A 5 3.82 13.90 -24.90
N ARG A 6 4.18 14.97 -24.18
CA ARG A 6 5.56 15.39 -23.98
C ARG A 6 6.17 14.47 -22.93
N TRP A 7 7.03 13.53 -23.35
CA TRP A 7 7.78 12.68 -22.43
C TRP A 7 9.13 13.32 -22.07
N ALA A 8 9.44 13.32 -20.77
CA ALA A 8 10.70 13.78 -20.22
C ALA A 8 11.86 12.88 -20.71
N PHE A 9 12.87 13.51 -21.30
CA PHE A 9 14.09 12.84 -21.77
C PHE A 9 14.95 12.39 -20.59
N PHE A 10 15.12 11.08 -20.40
CA PHE A 10 16.23 10.54 -19.62
C PHE A 10 17.51 10.65 -20.45
N ALA A 11 18.50 11.35 -19.90
CA ALA A 11 19.80 11.56 -20.50
C ALA A 11 20.62 10.26 -20.51
N ILE A 12 20.61 9.54 -21.63
CA ILE A 12 21.71 8.64 -22.00
C ILE A 12 22.80 9.54 -22.59
N ALA A 13 24.04 9.36 -22.14
CA ALA A 13 25.18 10.22 -22.45
C ALA A 13 25.26 10.55 -23.95
N TRP A 14 25.07 11.83 -24.25
CA TRP A 14 25.14 12.39 -25.59
C TRP A 14 26.59 12.36 -26.09
N LEU A 15 26.86 11.68 -27.21
CA LEU A 15 28.00 12.08 -28.03
C LEU A 15 27.66 13.46 -28.65
N PRO A 16 28.63 14.39 -28.78
CA PRO A 16 28.32 15.78 -29.09
C PRO A 16 27.71 15.91 -30.48
N LEU A 17 26.57 16.61 -30.55
CA LEU A 17 25.92 17.02 -31.79
C LEU A 17 26.68 18.18 -32.43
N GLY A 18 27.20 17.96 -33.63
CA GLY A 18 27.62 19.01 -34.55
C GLY A 18 27.26 18.57 -35.97
N SER A 19 26.60 19.43 -36.73
CA SER A 19 26.38 19.22 -38.17
C SER A 19 27.73 19.07 -38.85
N ALA A 20 27.98 17.90 -39.41
CA ALA A 20 29.19 17.59 -40.15
C ALA A 20 28.93 17.75 -41.65
N ALA A 21 29.89 18.32 -42.38
CA ALA A 21 29.83 18.37 -43.84
C ALA A 21 30.28 17.02 -44.44
N PHE A 22 29.89 16.77 -45.70
CA PHE A 22 30.33 15.64 -46.54
C PHE A 22 31.86 15.39 -46.38
N GLY A 23 32.28 14.17 -46.03
CA GLY A 23 33.68 13.79 -45.81
C GLY A 23 34.18 13.76 -44.34
N GLN A 24 33.28 13.74 -43.35
CA GLN A 24 33.67 13.37 -41.97
C GLN A 24 33.57 11.87 -41.76
N SER A 25 34.66 11.25 -41.30
CA SER A 25 34.69 9.82 -41.05
C SER A 25 33.88 9.43 -39.82
N VAL A 26 32.90 8.55 -39.96
CA VAL A 26 32.16 7.98 -38.82
C VAL A 26 33.05 6.96 -38.14
N THR A 27 33.29 7.14 -36.84
CA THR A 27 34.17 6.24 -36.07
C THR A 27 33.35 5.25 -35.25
N CYS A 28 33.69 3.97 -35.34
CA CYS A 28 33.11 2.93 -34.51
C CYS A 28 33.31 3.18 -33.01
N PRO A 29 32.24 3.20 -32.21
CA PRO A 29 32.38 3.27 -30.77
C PRO A 29 33.00 1.97 -30.22
N PRO A 30 33.80 2.03 -29.14
CA PRO A 30 34.33 0.83 -28.50
C PRO A 30 33.22 -0.14 -28.11
N GLY A 31 33.36 -1.42 -28.47
CA GLY A 31 32.37 -2.46 -28.19
C GLY A 31 31.23 -2.54 -29.19
N ALA A 32 31.20 -1.68 -30.22
CA ALA A 32 30.30 -1.87 -31.35
C ALA A 32 30.60 -3.18 -32.07
N ARG A 33 29.53 -3.84 -32.52
CA ARG A 33 29.61 -5.05 -33.34
C ARG A 33 29.90 -4.63 -34.77
N LEU A 34 30.76 -5.38 -35.45
CA LEU A 34 30.94 -5.20 -36.88
C LEU A 34 29.82 -5.93 -37.62
N GLU A 35 29.24 -5.25 -38.59
CA GLU A 35 28.44 -5.89 -39.62
C GLU A 35 29.31 -6.93 -40.32
N ASN A 36 28.90 -8.19 -40.25
CA ASN A 36 29.68 -9.31 -40.78
C ASN A 36 29.37 -9.54 -42.27
N GLU A 37 29.42 -8.46 -43.03
CA GLU A 37 29.16 -8.39 -44.46
C GLU A 37 30.26 -7.59 -45.15
N ALA A 38 30.75 -8.10 -46.27
CA ALA A 38 31.60 -7.31 -47.14
C ALA A 38 30.70 -6.37 -47.94
N CYS A 39 31.05 -5.09 -48.01
CA CYS A 39 30.33 -4.11 -48.82
C CYS A 39 29.94 -4.65 -50.21
N GLY A 40 28.68 -4.46 -50.60
CA GLY A 40 28.15 -4.84 -51.92
C GLY A 40 27.95 -6.34 -52.11
N ALA A 41 28.15 -7.14 -51.06
CA ALA A 41 27.59 -8.48 -51.02
C ALA A 41 26.06 -8.39 -50.84
N VAL A 42 25.35 -9.47 -51.18
CA VAL A 42 23.88 -9.56 -51.06
C VAL A 42 23.54 -10.53 -49.93
N VAL A 43 24.24 -10.41 -48.81
CA VAL A 43 24.18 -11.37 -47.71
C VAL A 43 23.04 -11.01 -46.76
N ASN A 44 22.80 -9.72 -46.46
CA ASN A 44 21.77 -9.28 -45.50
C ASN A 44 20.53 -8.56 -46.08
N ASN A 45 20.35 -8.49 -47.41
CA ASN A 45 19.30 -7.71 -48.10
C ASN A 45 17.85 -8.19 -47.88
N GLY A 46 17.60 -8.99 -46.86
CA GLY A 46 16.30 -9.59 -46.58
C GLY A 46 15.91 -10.69 -47.57
N CYS A 47 14.62 -10.76 -47.87
CA CYS A 47 13.96 -11.90 -48.51
C CYS A 47 14.35 -12.12 -50.00
N PRO A 48 14.21 -13.36 -50.51
CA PRO A 48 15.06 -14.01 -51.51
C PRO A 48 15.25 -13.31 -52.88
N PRO A 49 16.24 -13.77 -53.69
CA PRO A 49 16.42 -15.19 -54.00
C PRO A 49 17.68 -15.82 -53.34
N GLY A 50 17.80 -15.76 -52.01
CA GLY A 50 18.86 -16.45 -51.25
C GLY A 50 18.49 -16.63 -49.77
N PRO A 51 19.19 -17.51 -49.02
CA PRO A 51 18.94 -17.72 -47.60
C PRO A 51 19.05 -16.39 -46.85
N THR A 52 17.98 -15.99 -46.18
CA THR A 52 17.89 -14.73 -45.43
C THR A 52 18.90 -14.72 -44.28
N TYR A 53 20.01 -13.99 -44.41
CA TYR A 53 20.88 -13.74 -43.27
C TYR A 53 20.49 -12.41 -42.63
N PHE A 54 19.85 -12.50 -41.47
CA PHE A 54 19.65 -11.34 -40.62
C PHE A 54 20.83 -11.19 -39.67
N ALA A 55 21.39 -9.99 -39.59
CA ALA A 55 22.27 -9.66 -38.48
C ALA A 55 21.40 -9.51 -37.21
N ILE A 56 21.45 -10.52 -36.33
CA ILE A 56 20.67 -10.50 -35.09
C ILE A 56 21.28 -9.48 -34.13
N ILE A 57 20.46 -8.53 -33.69
CA ILE A 57 20.82 -7.48 -32.73
C ILE A 57 19.92 -7.56 -31.48
N ASN A 58 20.43 -7.08 -30.36
CA ASN A 58 19.67 -6.92 -29.14
C ASN A 58 19.50 -5.44 -28.79
N CYS A 59 18.53 -5.16 -27.92
CA CYS A 59 18.40 -3.83 -27.31
C CYS A 59 19.70 -3.44 -26.58
N GLY A 60 20.22 -2.26 -26.91
CA GLY A 60 21.50 -1.76 -26.41
C GLY A 60 22.70 -2.00 -27.33
N ASP A 61 22.55 -2.80 -28.40
CA ASP A 61 23.62 -3.02 -29.36
C ASP A 61 23.89 -1.76 -30.20
N ALA A 62 25.18 -1.53 -30.50
CA ALA A 62 25.64 -0.65 -31.55
C ALA A 62 26.32 -1.48 -32.64
N ILE A 63 26.08 -1.15 -33.90
CA ILE A 63 26.64 -1.79 -35.08
C ILE A 63 27.41 -0.77 -35.90
N CYS A 64 28.58 -1.18 -36.38
CA CYS A 64 29.28 -0.51 -37.47
C CYS A 64 29.09 -1.28 -38.75
N GLY A 65 28.62 -0.61 -39.79
CA GLY A 65 28.38 -1.22 -41.07
C GLY A 65 28.91 -0.43 -42.24
N THR A 66 28.78 -1.03 -43.43
CA THR A 66 29.17 -0.43 -44.69
C THR A 66 28.11 -0.68 -45.74
N ILE A 67 27.76 0.34 -46.52
CA ILE A 67 26.73 0.23 -47.55
C ILE A 67 27.32 0.24 -48.97
N TRP A 68 26.54 -0.17 -49.96
CA TRP A 68 26.82 0.02 -51.37
C TRP A 68 25.64 0.67 -52.12
N ALA A 69 25.91 1.66 -52.97
CA ALA A 69 24.93 2.23 -53.88
C ALA A 69 25.60 2.74 -55.16
N ASP A 70 25.59 1.91 -56.20
CA ASP A 70 26.16 2.27 -57.49
C ASP A 70 25.42 1.59 -58.65
N THR A 71 25.60 2.09 -59.87
CA THR A 71 25.04 1.50 -61.10
C THR A 71 23.51 1.31 -61.09
N ASN A 72 22.78 2.24 -60.45
CA ASN A 72 21.33 2.24 -60.23
C ASN A 72 20.79 1.10 -59.35
N VAL A 73 21.66 0.52 -58.51
CA VAL A 73 21.27 -0.47 -57.50
C VAL A 73 21.80 0.02 -56.16
N ARG A 74 21.06 -0.26 -55.09
CA ARG A 74 21.50 0.00 -53.74
C ARG A 74 21.30 -1.20 -52.86
N ASP A 75 22.20 -1.32 -51.91
CA ASP A 75 22.16 -2.24 -50.80
C ASP A 75 21.19 -1.73 -49.73
N VAL A 76 20.67 -2.66 -48.91
CA VAL A 76 19.83 -2.36 -47.76
C VAL A 76 20.23 -3.30 -46.64
N ASP A 77 20.84 -2.76 -45.60
CA ASP A 77 21.19 -3.54 -44.43
C ASP A 77 19.98 -3.71 -43.53
N LEU A 78 19.75 -4.94 -43.10
CA LEU A 78 18.58 -5.28 -42.30
C LEU A 78 18.98 -6.09 -41.06
N TYR A 79 18.70 -5.48 -39.90
CA TYR A 79 19.00 -6.01 -38.58
C TYR A 79 17.74 -6.56 -37.91
N LEU A 80 17.82 -7.73 -37.28
CA LEU A 80 16.66 -8.38 -36.68
C LEU A 80 16.77 -8.48 -35.17
N VAL A 81 15.73 -8.05 -34.47
CA VAL A 81 15.50 -8.43 -33.07
C VAL A 81 14.63 -9.68 -33.05
N TRP A 82 15.21 -10.81 -32.64
CA TRP A 82 14.57 -12.14 -32.75
C TRP A 82 13.42 -12.37 -31.76
N ASN A 83 13.49 -11.75 -30.58
CA ASN A 83 12.44 -11.89 -29.57
C ASN A 83 12.51 -10.76 -28.55
N LEU A 84 11.74 -9.70 -28.80
CA LEU A 84 11.50 -8.70 -27.79
C LEU A 84 10.50 -9.28 -26.76
N VAL A 85 10.96 -9.47 -25.52
CA VAL A 85 10.23 -10.23 -24.49
C VAL A 85 9.09 -9.46 -23.81
N GLN A 86 9.03 -8.14 -24.00
CA GLN A 86 8.01 -7.27 -23.40
C GLN A 86 7.82 -6.02 -24.28
N ASP A 87 6.67 -5.37 -24.16
CA ASP A 87 6.39 -4.11 -24.84
C ASP A 87 7.44 -3.05 -24.49
N THR A 88 7.92 -2.33 -25.50
CA THR A 88 8.96 -1.30 -25.33
C THR A 88 8.76 -0.14 -26.29
N VAL A 89 9.51 0.93 -26.09
CA VAL A 89 9.72 1.94 -27.13
C VAL A 89 11.00 1.58 -27.87
N ALA A 90 10.91 1.09 -29.10
CA ALA A 90 12.08 0.86 -29.93
C ALA A 90 12.56 2.19 -30.54
N ILE A 91 13.82 2.52 -30.33
CA ILE A 91 14.46 3.72 -30.87
C ILE A 91 15.63 3.28 -31.73
N TRP A 92 15.51 3.47 -33.03
CA TRP A 92 16.54 3.15 -34.02
C TRP A 92 17.21 4.43 -34.48
N SER A 93 18.54 4.48 -34.38
CA SER A 93 19.34 5.66 -34.70
C SER A 93 20.54 5.28 -35.54
N VAL A 94 20.86 6.11 -36.53
CA VAL A 94 21.99 5.88 -37.46
C VAL A 94 22.68 7.20 -37.77
N VAL A 95 24.01 7.18 -37.78
CA VAL A 95 24.86 8.24 -38.36
C VAL A 95 25.66 7.60 -39.49
N ALA A 96 25.62 8.21 -40.67
CA ALA A 96 26.24 7.68 -41.87
C ALA A 96 27.06 8.76 -42.59
N GLU A 97 28.07 8.34 -43.35
CA GLU A 97 28.87 9.23 -44.21
C GLU A 97 28.17 9.58 -45.53
N PHE A 98 26.97 9.02 -45.73
CA PHE A 98 26.13 9.16 -46.92
C PHE A 98 24.70 9.59 -46.53
N PRO A 99 23.90 10.12 -47.49
CA PRO A 99 22.49 10.40 -47.23
C PRO A 99 21.74 9.10 -46.92
N VAL A 100 21.09 9.01 -45.76
CA VAL A 100 20.52 7.76 -45.22
C VAL A 100 19.03 7.90 -44.90
N VAL A 101 18.30 6.81 -45.10
CA VAL A 101 16.92 6.61 -44.67
C VAL A 101 16.89 5.34 -43.81
N ILE A 102 16.14 5.37 -42.71
CA ILE A 102 16.05 4.26 -41.76
C ILE A 102 14.59 3.97 -41.41
N SER A 103 14.29 2.69 -41.17
CA SER A 103 12.92 2.26 -40.90
C SER A 103 12.88 1.17 -39.82
N ILE A 104 11.75 1.09 -39.11
CA ILE A 104 11.38 -0.04 -38.26
C ILE A 104 10.25 -0.78 -38.97
N LEU A 105 10.41 -2.09 -39.11
CA LEU A 105 9.48 -2.97 -39.80
C LEU A 105 8.88 -3.99 -38.83
N ASP A 106 7.58 -4.20 -38.90
CA ASP A 106 6.96 -5.43 -38.39
C ASP A 106 7.29 -6.56 -39.38
N TYR A 107 7.89 -7.63 -38.86
CA TYR A 107 8.55 -8.63 -39.69
C TYR A 107 8.09 -10.05 -39.34
N ASP A 108 7.38 -10.69 -40.27
CA ASP A 108 6.94 -12.07 -40.14
C ASP A 108 8.05 -13.07 -40.58
N ILE A 109 8.18 -14.18 -39.84
CA ILE A 109 9.21 -15.22 -39.99
C ILE A 109 9.22 -15.89 -41.38
N LEU A 110 8.13 -15.77 -42.14
CA LEU A 110 7.95 -16.41 -43.43
C LEU A 110 8.30 -15.54 -44.64
N CYS A 111 8.77 -14.29 -44.45
CA CYS A 111 8.97 -13.32 -45.56
C CYS A 111 7.68 -12.96 -46.32
N ASP A 112 6.50 -13.30 -45.78
CA ASP A 112 5.22 -13.16 -46.49
C ASP A 112 4.69 -11.72 -46.46
N SER A 113 5.08 -10.92 -45.44
CA SER A 113 4.79 -9.49 -45.35
C SER A 113 5.80 -8.78 -44.45
N ALA A 114 6.27 -7.60 -44.88
CA ALA A 114 6.98 -6.63 -44.05
C ALA A 114 6.18 -5.33 -44.07
N GLU A 115 5.71 -4.87 -42.91
CA GLU A 115 4.98 -3.61 -42.78
C GLU A 115 5.89 -2.54 -42.18
N VAL A 116 5.98 -1.39 -42.83
CA VAL A 116 6.74 -0.24 -42.30
C VAL A 116 5.94 0.37 -41.14
N ILE A 117 6.47 0.23 -39.92
CA ILE A 117 5.89 0.86 -38.72
C ILE A 117 6.21 2.36 -38.74
N ILE A 118 7.47 2.69 -38.98
CA ILE A 118 7.96 4.07 -39.05
C ILE A 118 9.21 4.15 -39.91
N GLU A 119 9.33 5.22 -40.69
CA GLU A 119 10.47 5.53 -41.54
C GLU A 119 10.89 6.99 -41.33
N SER A 120 12.18 7.26 -41.46
CA SER A 120 12.73 8.61 -41.33
C SER A 120 12.59 9.40 -42.64
N ASP A 121 12.59 10.72 -42.54
CA ASP A 121 13.05 11.55 -43.65
C ASP A 121 14.53 11.26 -43.97
N THR A 122 15.01 11.70 -45.13
CA THR A 122 16.44 11.56 -45.49
C THR A 122 17.32 12.42 -44.59
N ALA A 123 18.18 11.77 -43.80
CA ALA A 123 19.26 12.44 -43.07
C ALA A 123 20.46 12.67 -44.01
N GLN A 124 21.10 13.83 -43.90
CA GLN A 124 22.31 14.13 -44.66
C GLN A 124 23.53 13.48 -43.99
N PRO A 125 24.66 13.33 -44.73
CA PRO A 125 25.90 12.79 -44.17
C PRO A 125 26.31 13.48 -42.86
N GLY A 126 26.60 12.67 -41.85
CA GLY A 126 27.00 13.12 -40.52
C GLY A 126 25.86 13.56 -39.59
N ASP A 127 24.64 13.73 -40.10
CA ASP A 127 23.46 13.92 -39.25
C ASP A 127 22.99 12.57 -38.68
N THR A 128 22.37 12.61 -37.49
CA THR A 128 21.74 11.42 -36.90
C THR A 128 20.32 11.26 -37.42
N ALA A 129 20.10 10.25 -38.27
CA ALA A 129 18.76 9.73 -38.54
C ALA A 129 18.22 9.03 -37.29
N ARG A 130 16.97 9.30 -36.91
CA ARG A 130 16.35 8.69 -35.73
C ARG A 130 14.86 8.47 -35.92
N VAL A 131 14.41 7.24 -35.68
CA VAL A 131 12.99 6.87 -35.61
C VAL A 131 12.71 6.16 -34.30
N GLY A 132 11.49 6.29 -33.79
CA GLY A 132 11.09 5.53 -32.62
C GLY A 132 9.58 5.41 -32.47
N GLY A 133 9.14 4.28 -31.94
CA GLY A 133 7.73 3.95 -31.78
C GLY A 133 7.51 2.92 -30.69
N PHE A 134 6.28 2.87 -30.18
CA PHE A 134 5.86 1.78 -29.32
C PHE A 134 5.78 0.50 -30.14
N VAL A 135 6.42 -0.55 -29.66
CA VAL A 135 6.37 -1.88 -30.26
C VAL A 135 6.01 -2.90 -29.17
N SER A 136 5.14 -3.83 -29.50
CA SER A 136 4.74 -4.89 -28.57
C SER A 136 5.82 -5.96 -28.45
N SER A 137 5.72 -6.89 -27.51
CA SER A 137 6.57 -8.08 -27.51
C SER A 137 6.44 -8.81 -28.86
N GLY A 138 7.55 -9.10 -29.52
CA GLY A 138 7.50 -9.58 -30.90
C GLY A 138 8.85 -9.52 -31.61
N ARG A 139 8.80 -9.51 -32.95
CA ARG A 139 9.96 -9.49 -33.83
C ARG A 139 9.91 -8.28 -34.72
N TYR A 140 11.06 -7.62 -34.85
CA TYR A 140 11.16 -6.38 -35.60
C TYR A 140 12.46 -6.36 -36.39
N ALA A 141 12.35 -5.83 -37.60
CA ALA A 141 13.49 -5.56 -38.47
C ALA A 141 13.79 -4.05 -38.50
N PHE A 142 15.06 -3.72 -38.58
CA PHE A 142 15.58 -2.36 -38.56
C PHE A 142 16.47 -2.17 -39.77
N THR A 143 16.19 -1.14 -40.56
CA THR A 143 16.88 -0.94 -41.84
C THR A 143 17.87 0.21 -41.80
N VAL A 144 18.93 0.08 -42.58
CA VAL A 144 19.81 1.17 -42.98
C VAL A 144 19.85 1.17 -44.50
N MET A 145 19.37 2.26 -45.12
CA MET A 145 19.25 2.36 -46.57
C MET A 145 19.88 3.66 -47.07
N PRO A 146 20.71 3.63 -48.12
CA PRO A 146 21.19 4.85 -48.74
C PRO A 146 20.03 5.50 -49.51
N ALA A 147 19.83 6.80 -49.29
CA ALA A 147 18.78 7.57 -49.96
C ALA A 147 19.06 7.77 -51.45
N ILE A 148 20.31 7.53 -51.86
CA ILE A 148 20.78 7.57 -53.25
C ILE A 148 21.02 6.17 -53.81
N VAL A 149 21.01 6.04 -55.13
CA VAL A 149 21.22 4.77 -55.86
C VAL A 149 22.50 4.75 -56.70
N ASN A 150 23.31 5.81 -56.62
CA ASN A 150 24.58 5.95 -57.32
C ASN A 150 25.56 6.77 -56.48
N GLY A 151 26.86 6.48 -56.61
CA GLY A 151 27.94 7.30 -56.04
C GLY A 151 28.60 6.76 -54.76
N ILE A 152 28.20 5.58 -54.27
CA ILE A 152 28.82 4.90 -53.12
C ILE A 152 29.27 3.49 -53.56
N PRO A 153 30.28 3.37 -54.44
CA PRO A 153 30.91 2.08 -54.69
C PRO A 153 31.65 1.61 -53.43
N CYS A 154 31.98 0.32 -53.32
CA CYS A 154 32.68 -0.20 -52.13
C CYS A 154 34.11 0.32 -51.96
N SER A 155 34.69 0.91 -53.01
CA SER A 155 35.95 1.66 -52.93
C SER A 155 35.76 3.08 -52.38
N SER A 156 34.53 3.52 -52.13
CA SER A 156 34.22 4.85 -51.60
C SER A 156 34.74 4.98 -50.17
N PRO A 157 35.33 6.13 -49.82
CA PRO A 157 35.64 6.45 -48.43
C PRO A 157 34.39 6.77 -47.60
N ASP A 158 33.25 7.08 -48.24
CA ASP A 158 32.03 7.60 -47.59
C ASP A 158 30.91 6.52 -47.49
N LYS A 159 31.28 5.27 -47.23
CA LYS A 159 30.33 4.13 -47.21
C LYS A 159 30.00 3.66 -45.80
N ASP A 160 30.63 4.23 -44.77
CA ASP A 160 30.58 3.70 -43.43
C ASP A 160 29.43 4.33 -42.63
N TYR A 161 28.84 3.57 -41.71
CA TYR A 161 27.83 4.08 -40.78
C TYR A 161 27.93 3.40 -39.40
N VAL A 162 27.33 4.06 -38.40
CA VAL A 162 27.10 3.50 -37.07
C VAL A 162 25.62 3.56 -36.74
N ALA A 163 25.06 2.42 -36.38
CA ALA A 163 23.66 2.25 -35.99
C ALA A 163 23.55 1.75 -34.55
N TRP A 164 22.48 2.11 -33.83
CA TRP A 164 22.24 1.58 -32.50
C TRP A 164 20.75 1.52 -32.15
N LEU A 165 20.40 0.50 -31.35
CA LEU A 165 19.04 0.25 -30.90
C LEU A 165 18.91 0.52 -29.40
N ALA A 166 18.00 1.41 -29.00
CA ALA A 166 17.60 1.57 -27.61
C ALA A 166 16.16 1.10 -27.40
N CYS A 167 15.92 0.32 -26.35
CA CYS A 167 14.60 -0.19 -25.96
C CYS A 167 14.32 0.14 -24.48
N PRO A 168 14.11 1.41 -24.10
CA PRO A 168 13.70 1.73 -22.74
C PRO A 168 12.36 1.07 -22.41
N ILE A 169 12.28 0.43 -21.24
CA ILE A 169 11.01 -0.08 -20.70
C ILE A 169 10.10 1.13 -20.48
N PRO A 170 8.89 1.17 -21.04
CA PRO A 170 7.96 2.25 -20.77
C PRO A 170 7.64 2.26 -19.27
N PRO A 171 7.42 3.43 -18.66
CA PRO A 171 6.97 3.47 -17.28
C PRO A 171 5.68 2.65 -17.15
N PRO A 172 5.48 1.92 -16.02
CA PRO A 172 4.25 1.19 -15.81
C PRO A 172 3.06 2.12 -15.97
N PRO A 173 1.95 1.68 -16.58
CA PRO A 173 0.77 2.53 -16.70
C PRO A 173 0.30 2.97 -15.31
N PRO A 174 -0.32 4.15 -15.19
CA PRO A 174 -0.90 4.57 -13.93
C PRO A 174 -1.93 3.55 -13.40
N PRO A 175 -2.15 3.49 -12.07
CA PRO A 175 -3.18 2.65 -11.47
C PRO A 175 -4.57 2.88 -12.08
N SER A 176 -5.46 1.90 -11.98
CA SER A 176 -6.81 2.04 -12.53
C SER A 176 -7.64 3.16 -11.87
N ASN A 177 -7.29 3.53 -10.65
CA ASN A 177 -7.86 4.62 -9.86
C ASN A 177 -6.95 5.85 -9.76
N ASP A 178 -6.11 6.05 -10.76
CA ASP A 178 -5.25 7.23 -10.92
C ASP A 178 -6.03 8.54 -11.04
N SER A 179 -7.27 8.49 -11.55
CA SER A 179 -8.14 9.67 -11.58
C SER A 179 -9.28 9.55 -10.59
N CYS A 180 -9.65 10.67 -9.97
CA CYS A 180 -10.82 10.80 -9.10
C CYS A 180 -12.08 10.16 -9.73
N HIS A 181 -12.33 10.42 -11.02
CA HIS A 181 -13.52 9.88 -11.72
C HIS A 181 -13.53 8.35 -11.85
N ARG A 182 -12.42 7.69 -11.53
CA ARG A 182 -12.23 6.23 -11.56
C ARG A 182 -11.95 5.66 -10.16
N ALA A 183 -12.37 6.34 -9.11
CA ALA A 183 -12.29 5.85 -7.74
C ALA A 183 -12.82 4.42 -7.63
N LEU A 184 -12.04 3.52 -7.02
CA LEU A 184 -12.44 2.11 -6.88
C LEU A 184 -13.45 1.96 -5.72
N PRO A 185 -14.59 1.28 -5.92
CA PRO A 185 -15.55 1.03 -4.84
C PRO A 185 -14.99 0.04 -3.83
N ILE A 186 -15.08 0.37 -2.55
CA ILE A 186 -14.58 -0.46 -1.43
C ILE A 186 -15.54 -0.42 -0.24
N GLY A 187 -15.48 -1.46 0.60
CA GLY A 187 -16.16 -1.51 1.89
C GLY A 187 -15.17 -1.54 3.05
N ASN A 188 -15.50 -2.30 4.10
CA ASN A 188 -14.57 -2.59 5.18
C ASN A 188 -13.60 -3.69 4.76
N ASP A 189 -12.54 -3.31 4.06
CA ASP A 189 -11.59 -4.23 3.45
C ASP A 189 -10.14 -3.93 3.86
N THR A 190 -9.27 -4.92 3.68
CA THR A 190 -7.81 -4.73 3.67
C THR A 190 -7.31 -4.96 2.25
N ILE A 191 -6.88 -3.89 1.57
CA ILE A 191 -6.48 -3.94 0.16
C ILE A 191 -5.09 -3.34 -0.06
N ALA A 192 -4.34 -3.89 -1.01
CA ALA A 192 -3.08 -3.32 -1.46
C ALA A 192 -3.31 -2.16 -2.44
N PHE A 193 -2.46 -1.14 -2.38
CA PHE A 193 -2.46 -0.02 -3.33
C PHE A 193 -1.04 0.34 -3.78
N ASN A 194 -0.93 1.10 -4.88
CA ASN A 194 0.33 1.53 -5.47
C ASN A 194 0.18 2.92 -6.10
N THR A 195 1.05 3.87 -5.73
CA THR A 195 1.08 5.25 -6.26
C THR A 195 2.28 5.53 -7.17
N GLN A 196 3.12 4.53 -7.46
CA GLN A 196 4.43 4.72 -8.12
C GLN A 196 4.34 5.42 -9.50
N SER A 197 3.31 5.08 -10.26
CA SER A 197 3.00 5.64 -11.60
C SER A 197 1.78 6.54 -11.60
N ALA A 198 1.24 6.89 -10.43
CA ALA A 198 0.09 7.76 -10.36
C ALA A 198 0.48 9.20 -10.73
N THR A 199 -0.45 9.88 -11.40
CA THR A 199 -0.47 11.33 -11.56
C THR A 199 -1.11 11.96 -10.33
N THR A 200 -1.20 13.29 -10.29
CA THR A 200 -1.92 14.00 -9.22
C THR A 200 -3.05 14.77 -9.88
N ASP A 201 -4.31 14.41 -9.59
CA ASP A 201 -5.50 15.09 -10.14
C ASP A 201 -6.42 15.73 -9.09
N GLY A 202 -6.15 15.52 -7.79
CA GLY A 202 -6.90 16.17 -6.71
C GLY A 202 -6.44 17.59 -6.38
N PRO A 203 -7.28 18.35 -5.64
CA PRO A 203 -7.01 19.75 -5.33
C PRO A 203 -5.92 19.93 -4.24
N ASP A 204 -5.51 21.17 -3.98
CA ASP A 204 -4.78 21.49 -2.76
C ASP A 204 -5.71 21.38 -1.53
N GLU A 205 -5.16 20.91 -0.40
CA GLU A 205 -5.88 20.78 0.88
C GLU A 205 -5.41 21.81 1.93
N PRO A 206 -5.87 23.08 1.87
CA PRO A 206 -5.44 24.11 2.80
C PRO A 206 -6.07 23.94 4.20
N GLY A 207 -5.55 24.67 5.17
CA GLY A 207 -6.12 24.74 6.51
C GLY A 207 -5.75 23.53 7.37
N ALA A 208 -6.74 22.80 7.88
CA ALA A 208 -6.51 21.66 8.77
C ALA A 208 -5.69 20.52 8.13
N CYS A 209 -5.60 20.50 6.80
CA CYS A 209 -4.87 19.50 6.02
C CYS A 209 -3.48 19.95 5.56
N ASP A 210 -3.08 21.17 5.91
CA ASP A 210 -1.76 21.75 5.62
C ASP A 210 -0.69 21.28 6.62
N SER A 211 -0.65 19.96 6.87
CA SER A 211 0.33 19.34 7.75
C SER A 211 1.75 19.65 7.23
N GLY A 212 2.61 20.17 8.08
CA GLY A 212 3.99 20.54 7.71
C GLY A 212 4.11 21.74 6.77
N GLY A 213 3.04 22.50 6.54
CA GLY A 213 3.02 23.60 5.55
C GLY A 213 3.02 23.11 4.10
N TYR A 214 2.58 21.87 3.88
CA TYR A 214 2.38 21.29 2.57
C TYR A 214 0.95 20.74 2.42
N SER A 215 0.14 21.48 1.67
CA SER A 215 -1.29 21.21 1.46
C SER A 215 -1.59 20.15 0.40
N HIS A 216 -0.61 19.76 -0.42
CA HIS A 216 -0.85 18.89 -1.56
C HIS A 216 -0.67 17.40 -1.21
N ILE A 217 -1.38 16.51 -1.92
CA ILE A 217 -1.24 15.05 -1.83
C ILE A 217 -0.79 14.56 -3.20
N GLU A 218 0.48 14.13 -3.32
CA GLU A 218 1.07 13.81 -4.62
C GLU A 218 0.87 12.36 -5.03
N SER A 219 0.87 12.11 -6.35
CA SER A 219 0.75 10.76 -6.93
C SER A 219 -0.47 10.04 -6.35
N ASP A 220 -1.65 10.62 -6.53
CA ASP A 220 -2.85 10.22 -5.82
C ASP A 220 -3.60 9.06 -6.47
N VAL A 221 -4.24 8.26 -5.62
CA VAL A 221 -5.16 7.21 -6.01
C VAL A 221 -6.44 7.34 -5.21
N TRP A 222 -7.55 6.97 -5.83
CA TRP A 222 -8.88 7.28 -5.32
C TRP A 222 -9.71 6.04 -5.02
N TYR A 223 -10.48 6.09 -3.93
CA TYR A 223 -11.37 5.03 -3.51
C TYR A 223 -12.72 5.61 -3.10
N CYS A 224 -13.81 4.95 -3.48
CA CYS A 224 -15.14 5.28 -3.02
C CYS A 224 -15.55 4.27 -1.94
N TYR A 225 -15.53 4.70 -0.69
CA TYR A 225 -15.87 3.87 0.46
C TYR A 225 -17.36 3.96 0.78
N THR A 226 -18.06 2.83 0.78
CA THR A 226 -19.44 2.74 1.29
C THR A 226 -19.43 2.21 2.71
N ALA A 227 -19.86 3.04 3.67
CA ALA A 227 -19.82 2.68 5.08
C ALA A 227 -20.79 1.54 5.42
N ALA A 228 -20.28 0.49 6.06
CA ALA A 228 -21.08 -0.67 6.44
C ALA A 228 -21.90 -0.46 7.73
N CYS A 229 -21.59 0.58 8.50
CA CYS A 229 -22.19 0.86 9.80
C CYS A 229 -22.36 2.36 10.05
N THR A 230 -23.23 2.71 10.99
CA THR A 230 -23.27 4.07 11.57
C THR A 230 -22.45 4.05 12.84
N GLY A 231 -21.34 4.77 12.84
CA GLY A 231 -20.39 4.84 13.95
C GLY A 231 -19.03 5.36 13.52
N LEU A 232 -17.94 4.83 14.07
CA LEU A 232 -16.58 5.28 13.75
C LEU A 232 -15.90 4.31 12.79
N ALA A 233 -15.40 4.84 11.67
CA ALA A 233 -14.54 4.11 10.74
C ALA A 233 -13.07 4.45 10.99
N THR A 234 -12.24 3.43 11.18
CA THR A 234 -10.78 3.55 11.18
C THR A 234 -10.27 3.29 9.77
N ILE A 235 -9.61 4.28 9.16
CA ILE A 235 -9.01 4.21 7.84
C ILE A 235 -7.50 4.31 8.01
N SER A 236 -6.79 3.19 7.84
CA SER A 236 -5.38 3.08 8.19
C SER A 236 -4.51 2.76 6.97
N LEU A 237 -3.42 3.52 6.82
CA LEU A 237 -2.33 3.28 5.88
C LEU A 237 -1.05 2.79 6.59
N CYS A 238 -1.15 2.43 7.87
CA CYS A 238 -0.01 2.02 8.67
C CYS A 238 0.71 0.80 8.05
N GLY A 239 2.04 0.87 8.03
CA GLY A 239 2.88 -0.16 7.39
C GLY A 239 3.13 0.07 5.90
N SER A 240 2.66 1.18 5.33
CA SER A 240 3.04 1.62 3.98
C SER A 240 4.54 1.92 3.88
N ARG A 241 5.10 1.79 2.67
CA ARG A 241 6.56 1.86 2.43
C ARG A 241 7.06 3.26 2.06
N PHE A 242 6.26 4.28 2.29
CA PHE A 242 6.55 5.67 1.92
C PHE A 242 5.80 6.62 2.86
N ASP A 243 6.14 7.91 2.78
CA ASP A 243 5.49 8.98 3.54
C ASP A 243 4.10 9.26 2.94
N THR A 244 3.04 8.76 3.59
CA THR A 244 1.68 8.82 3.04
C THR A 244 0.98 10.09 3.48
N LYS A 245 0.08 10.59 2.64
CA LYS A 245 -0.87 11.62 3.00
C LYS A 245 -2.25 11.25 2.49
N MET A 246 -3.27 11.45 3.30
CA MET A 246 -4.65 11.02 3.05
C MET A 246 -5.64 12.14 3.30
N ALA A 247 -6.65 12.23 2.44
CA ALA A 247 -7.81 13.10 2.61
C ALA A 247 -9.09 12.32 2.34
N VAL A 248 -10.15 12.63 3.08
CA VAL A 248 -11.48 12.02 2.92
C VAL A 248 -12.51 13.12 2.72
N TYR A 249 -13.43 12.92 1.77
CA TYR A 249 -14.51 13.84 1.43
C TYR A 249 -15.87 13.15 1.60
N ASP A 250 -16.91 13.94 1.82
CA ASP A 250 -18.29 13.44 1.86
C ASP A 250 -18.81 13.17 0.45
N GLY A 251 -19.36 11.98 0.23
CA GLY A 251 -19.80 11.49 -1.08
C GLY A 251 -18.65 11.08 -1.99
N CYS A 252 -18.98 10.42 -3.11
CA CYS A 252 -18.04 9.99 -4.16
C CYS A 252 -18.17 10.81 -5.45
N ILE A 253 -18.13 12.14 -5.33
CA ILE A 253 -18.33 13.06 -6.45
C ILE A 253 -17.00 13.66 -6.91
N CYS A 254 -16.74 13.58 -8.21
CA CYS A 254 -15.59 14.20 -8.88
C CYS A 254 -16.05 15.18 -9.98
N PRO A 255 -15.32 16.29 -10.23
CA PRO A 255 -14.19 16.76 -9.44
C PRO A 255 -14.63 17.18 -8.04
N VAL A 256 -13.75 17.02 -7.07
CA VAL A 256 -14.02 17.39 -5.68
C VAL A 256 -14.19 18.91 -5.59
N SER A 257 -15.32 19.37 -5.05
CA SER A 257 -15.65 20.79 -4.91
C SER A 257 -15.74 21.28 -3.45
N SER A 258 -15.75 20.35 -2.49
CA SER A 258 -15.80 20.64 -1.06
C SER A 258 -14.46 20.35 -0.40
N PRO A 259 -14.09 21.06 0.67
CA PRO A 259 -12.96 20.69 1.50
C PRO A 259 -13.12 19.25 2.04
N PRO A 260 -12.02 18.56 2.33
CA PRO A 260 -12.04 17.26 2.96
C PRO A 260 -12.65 17.38 4.35
N ILE A 261 -13.43 16.37 4.73
CA ILE A 261 -14.02 16.26 6.06
C ILE A 261 -13.01 15.75 7.08
N ALA A 262 -11.95 15.06 6.63
CA ALA A 262 -10.83 14.64 7.45
C ALA A 262 -9.59 14.42 6.60
N CYS A 263 -8.41 14.58 7.19
CA CYS A 263 -7.13 14.37 6.53
C CYS A 263 -6.04 14.07 7.56
N ASN A 264 -5.05 13.28 7.14
CA ASN A 264 -3.92 12.95 7.99
C ASN A 264 -2.66 12.70 7.13
N ASP A 265 -1.52 13.04 7.71
CA ASP A 265 -0.20 12.88 7.13
C ASP A 265 0.59 11.87 7.98
N ASN A 266 0.74 12.18 9.28
CA ASN A 266 1.48 11.38 10.23
C ASN A 266 0.59 10.85 11.36
N PHE A 267 0.66 9.54 11.57
CA PHE A 267 0.07 8.87 12.72
C PHE A 267 0.97 7.76 13.27
N CYS A 268 1.30 6.77 12.43
CA CYS A 268 2.13 5.62 12.78
C CYS A 268 3.56 5.80 12.26
N GLY A 269 4.18 6.91 12.66
CA GLY A 269 5.39 7.45 12.02
C GLY A 269 5.00 8.26 10.77
N PRO A 270 5.66 8.07 9.62
CA PRO A 270 5.39 8.80 8.39
C PRO A 270 4.16 8.29 7.63
N THR A 271 3.28 7.55 8.29
CA THR A 271 2.11 6.94 7.62
C THR A 271 0.83 7.34 8.32
N SER A 272 -0.23 7.46 7.53
CA SER A 272 -1.45 8.14 7.92
C SER A 272 -2.50 7.18 8.46
N GLU A 273 -3.30 7.68 9.40
CA GLU A 273 -4.51 7.01 9.89
C GLU A 273 -5.56 8.07 10.22
N LEU A 274 -6.83 7.73 9.97
CA LEU A 274 -7.97 8.56 10.30
C LEU A 274 -9.00 7.76 11.07
N LEU A 275 -9.67 8.44 12.00
CA LEU A 275 -10.89 7.99 12.62
C LEU A 275 -12.01 8.93 12.18
N LEU A 276 -13.03 8.39 11.52
CA LEU A 276 -14.06 9.16 10.84
C LEU A 276 -15.46 8.72 11.29
N PRO A 277 -16.32 9.64 11.76
CA PRO A 277 -17.74 9.36 11.93
C PRO A 277 -18.41 9.09 10.59
N VAL A 278 -19.04 7.94 10.45
CA VAL A 278 -19.69 7.48 9.22
C VAL A 278 -21.14 7.07 9.47
N THR A 279 -21.96 7.15 8.42
CA THR A 279 -23.36 6.69 8.43
C THR A 279 -23.52 5.48 7.53
N ALA A 280 -24.21 4.44 7.98
CA ALA A 280 -24.42 3.22 7.20
C ALA A 280 -25.03 3.51 5.83
N GLY A 281 -24.40 3.01 4.77
CA GLY A 281 -24.80 3.20 3.38
C GLY A 281 -24.39 4.54 2.77
N GLN A 282 -23.84 5.48 3.54
CA GLN A 282 -23.27 6.72 3.01
C GLN A 282 -21.91 6.41 2.35
N GLU A 283 -21.63 7.15 1.28
CA GLU A 283 -20.37 7.04 0.53
C GLU A 283 -19.39 8.15 0.93
N TYR A 284 -18.11 7.82 0.94
CA TYR A 284 -17.00 8.73 1.26
C TYR A 284 -15.87 8.54 0.27
N LEU A 285 -15.40 9.62 -0.35
CA LEU A 285 -14.27 9.57 -1.26
C LEU A 285 -12.96 9.65 -0.47
N ILE A 286 -12.10 8.65 -0.63
CA ILE A 286 -10.78 8.57 0.01
C ILE A 286 -9.73 8.81 -1.06
N ARG A 287 -8.89 9.82 -0.83
CA ARG A 287 -7.71 10.14 -1.64
C ARG A 287 -6.46 9.75 -0.87
N ILE A 288 -5.61 8.94 -1.49
CA ILE A 288 -4.34 8.48 -0.92
C ILE A 288 -3.21 8.89 -1.86
N GLY A 289 -2.19 9.57 -1.35
CA GLY A 289 -0.97 9.86 -2.06
C GLY A 289 0.18 10.00 -1.08
N GLY A 290 1.18 10.81 -1.42
CA GLY A 290 2.33 11.04 -0.54
C GLY A 290 2.63 12.50 -0.26
N TYR A 291 3.33 12.71 0.86
CA TYR A 291 3.87 13.99 1.28
C TYR A 291 5.09 14.37 0.42
N GLN A 292 5.15 15.62 -0.08
CA GLN A 292 6.29 16.17 -0.84
C GLN A 292 6.86 15.26 -1.95
N ASN A 293 5.99 14.70 -2.81
CA ASN A 293 6.33 13.77 -3.91
C ASN A 293 6.73 12.35 -3.48
N ALA A 294 6.56 11.99 -2.20
CA ALA A 294 6.68 10.60 -1.80
C ALA A 294 5.65 9.74 -2.56
N LYS A 295 6.05 8.51 -2.89
CA LYS A 295 5.21 7.53 -3.58
C LYS A 295 5.72 6.13 -3.32
N GLY A 296 4.85 5.15 -3.46
CA GLY A 296 5.21 3.76 -3.24
C GLY A 296 4.02 2.84 -3.16
N THR A 297 4.23 1.72 -2.47
CA THR A 297 3.21 0.70 -2.24
C THR A 297 2.81 0.66 -0.78
N GLY A 298 1.56 0.31 -0.53
CA GLY A 298 0.99 0.27 0.81
C GLY A 298 -0.22 -0.63 0.91
N THR A 299 -0.79 -0.66 2.11
CA THR A 299 -2.03 -1.37 2.41
C THR A 299 -3.02 -0.38 3.01
N LEU A 300 -4.23 -0.33 2.46
CA LEU A 300 -5.37 0.39 3.01
C LEU A 300 -6.21 -0.60 3.80
N THR A 301 -6.40 -0.35 5.10
CA THR A 301 -7.29 -1.13 5.96
C THR A 301 -8.42 -0.23 6.45
N ILE A 302 -9.66 -0.66 6.23
CA ILE A 302 -10.85 0.03 6.73
C ILE A 302 -11.64 -0.90 7.64
N SER A 303 -11.91 -0.46 8.86
CA SER A 303 -12.90 -1.08 9.74
C SER A 303 -13.94 -0.06 10.18
N CYS A 304 -15.19 -0.50 10.35
CA CYS A 304 -16.29 0.32 10.85
C CYS A 304 -16.81 -0.30 12.13
N CYS A 305 -16.79 0.46 13.21
CA CYS A 305 -17.36 0.09 14.49
C CYS A 305 -18.70 0.83 14.68
N PRO A 306 -19.83 0.11 14.75
CA PRO A 306 -21.11 0.73 15.07
C PRO A 306 -21.07 1.40 16.43
N ASN A 307 -21.90 2.43 16.63
CA ASN A 307 -22.07 3.02 17.95
C ASN A 307 -22.49 1.93 18.96
N LEU A 308 -21.69 1.83 20.01
CA LEU A 308 -21.88 0.94 21.13
C LEU A 308 -23.12 1.40 21.92
N VAL A 309 -23.90 0.42 22.37
CA VAL A 309 -25.09 0.67 23.19
C VAL A 309 -24.80 0.15 24.59
N CYS A 310 -24.81 1.06 25.57
CA CYS A 310 -24.67 0.68 26.97
C CYS A 310 -25.69 -0.40 27.36
N PRO A 311 -25.25 -1.51 27.99
CA PRO A 311 -26.17 -2.54 28.44
C PRO A 311 -27.07 -2.00 29.56
N PRO A 312 -28.34 -2.45 29.64
CA PRO A 312 -29.24 -2.04 30.72
C PRO A 312 -28.66 -2.39 32.09
N GLY A 313 -28.65 -1.41 33.01
CA GLY A 313 -28.12 -1.59 34.36
C GLY A 313 -26.61 -1.38 34.49
N ALA A 314 -25.91 -1.01 33.41
CA ALA A 314 -24.52 -0.57 33.52
C ALA A 314 -24.40 0.70 34.39
N LEU A 315 -23.32 0.77 35.16
CA LEU A 315 -22.93 1.98 35.88
C LEU A 315 -22.52 3.03 34.86
N SER A 316 -23.26 4.15 34.84
CA SER A 316 -22.86 5.31 34.06
C SER A 316 -21.72 6.00 34.76
N GLU A 317 -20.62 6.24 34.05
CA GLU A 317 -19.52 7.10 34.51
C GLU A 317 -20.01 8.51 34.85
N GLY A 318 -21.02 9.00 34.13
CA GLY A 318 -21.76 10.22 34.52
C GLY A 318 -21.00 11.51 34.24
N GLU A 319 -19.91 11.42 33.48
CA GLU A 319 -19.09 12.55 33.08
C GLU A 319 -19.60 13.14 31.76
N PRO A 320 -19.92 14.44 31.72
CA PRO A 320 -20.14 15.13 30.46
C PRO A 320 -18.83 15.16 29.66
N CYS A 321 -18.91 14.85 28.37
CA CYS A 321 -17.74 14.91 27.49
C CYS A 321 -17.00 16.26 27.61
N GLY A 322 -15.67 16.22 27.76
CA GLY A 322 -14.80 17.39 27.92
C GLY A 322 -14.52 17.76 29.39
N THR A 323 -15.07 17.02 30.35
CA THR A 323 -14.59 17.04 31.74
C THR A 323 -13.60 15.91 31.97
N ASP A 324 -12.82 16.02 33.04
CA ASP A 324 -11.97 14.96 33.58
C ASP A 324 -12.33 14.89 35.07
N ALA A 325 -13.26 14.00 35.43
CA ALA A 325 -13.72 13.84 36.82
C ALA A 325 -13.18 12.57 37.48
N ASN A 326 -12.60 11.65 36.73
CA ASN A 326 -11.93 10.44 37.21
C ASN A 326 -10.55 10.17 36.56
N GLY A 327 -9.80 11.21 36.18
CA GLY A 327 -8.44 11.13 35.60
C GLY A 327 -7.38 10.44 36.44
N GLY A 328 -7.74 9.86 37.58
CA GLY A 328 -6.86 9.05 38.41
C GLY A 328 -5.61 9.81 38.78
N CYS A 329 -4.46 9.19 38.57
CA CYS A 329 -3.18 9.82 38.87
C CYS A 329 -2.79 10.95 37.89
N ASP A 330 -3.52 11.14 36.78
CA ASP A 330 -3.35 12.26 35.85
C ASP A 330 -4.07 13.54 36.35
N SER A 331 -5.00 13.38 37.29
CA SER A 331 -5.73 14.47 37.95
C SER A 331 -5.07 14.93 39.27
N ASN A 332 -5.32 16.18 39.68
CA ASN A 332 -4.83 16.72 40.97
C ASN A 332 -5.94 17.46 41.74
N PRO A 333 -6.43 16.92 42.88
CA PRO A 333 -6.01 15.66 43.51
C PRO A 333 -6.41 14.44 42.68
N PRO A 334 -5.76 13.26 42.86
CA PRO A 334 -6.17 12.06 42.17
C PRO A 334 -7.61 11.64 42.48
N LEU A 335 -8.41 11.41 41.44
CA LEU A 335 -9.83 11.03 41.52
C LEU A 335 -10.06 9.67 40.85
N PHE A 336 -10.80 8.78 41.52
CA PHE A 336 -11.09 7.43 41.04
C PHE A 336 -12.56 7.09 41.28
N THR A 337 -13.16 6.36 40.35
CA THR A 337 -14.52 5.81 40.52
C THR A 337 -14.46 4.43 41.19
N PRO A 338 -15.05 4.24 42.39
CA PRO A 338 -15.06 2.93 43.05
C PRO A 338 -15.89 1.92 42.26
N ILE A 339 -15.39 0.70 42.12
CA ILE A 339 -16.08 -0.39 41.40
C ILE A 339 -16.01 -1.69 42.19
N GLU A 340 -16.95 -2.59 41.94
CA GLU A 340 -17.04 -3.93 42.50
C GLU A 340 -16.99 -5.02 41.41
N PHE A 341 -16.79 -6.26 41.83
CA PHE A 341 -16.77 -7.39 40.89
C PHE A 341 -18.15 -7.63 40.28
N GLY A 342 -18.18 -7.77 38.95
CA GLY A 342 -19.41 -7.95 38.18
C GLY A 342 -20.04 -6.63 37.71
N ASP A 343 -19.52 -5.48 38.16
CA ASP A 343 -19.95 -4.19 37.65
C ASP A 343 -19.60 -4.06 36.16
N THR A 344 -20.61 -3.75 35.37
CA THR A 344 -20.42 -3.31 33.98
C THR A 344 -20.51 -1.79 33.97
N ILE A 345 -19.47 -1.14 33.50
CA ILE A 345 -19.38 0.31 33.36
C ILE A 345 -19.70 0.65 31.91
N CYS A 346 -20.47 1.71 31.72
CA CYS A 346 -20.55 2.41 30.45
C CYS A 346 -19.94 3.79 30.61
N GLY A 347 -18.84 4.01 29.90
CA GLY A 347 -18.07 5.24 29.94
C GLY A 347 -17.92 5.89 28.58
N ALA A 348 -17.32 7.06 28.57
CA ALA A 348 -17.20 7.94 27.42
C ALA A 348 -15.86 8.67 27.50
N VAL A 349 -15.13 8.77 26.39
CA VAL A 349 -13.86 9.51 26.36
C VAL A 349 -13.91 10.67 25.38
N TRP A 350 -12.93 11.56 25.49
CA TRP A 350 -12.59 12.52 24.46
C TRP A 350 -11.08 12.60 24.23
N ALA A 351 -10.67 13.00 23.03
CA ALA A 351 -9.28 13.30 22.71
C ALA A 351 -9.21 14.39 21.64
N GLU A 352 -8.66 15.55 22.02
CA GLU A 352 -8.60 16.74 21.18
C GLU A 352 -7.45 17.68 21.62
N ASN A 353 -6.79 18.27 20.63
CA ASN A 353 -5.67 19.20 20.76
C ASN A 353 -4.52 18.62 21.60
N GLY A 354 -4.21 17.35 21.39
CA GLY A 354 -3.15 16.64 22.11
C GLY A 354 -3.47 16.30 23.56
N SER A 355 -4.70 16.58 24.03
CA SER A 355 -5.20 16.18 25.35
C SER A 355 -6.15 15.01 25.20
N LYS A 356 -6.21 14.14 26.20
CA LYS A 356 -7.14 13.01 26.21
C LYS A 356 -7.72 12.80 27.60
N ASP A 357 -8.95 12.31 27.60
CA ASP A 357 -9.63 11.78 28.77
C ASP A 357 -9.01 10.44 29.17
N THR A 358 -8.85 10.21 30.47
CA THR A 358 -8.44 8.92 30.99
C THR A 358 -9.36 8.54 32.12
N ASP A 359 -9.99 7.38 32.02
CA ASP A 359 -10.99 6.96 32.99
C ASP A 359 -10.38 5.98 33.97
N TRP A 360 -10.40 6.33 35.26
CA TRP A 360 -9.80 5.51 36.30
C TRP A 360 -10.81 5.02 37.32
N PHE A 361 -10.76 3.72 37.54
CA PHE A 361 -11.58 3.00 38.50
C PHE A 361 -10.72 2.38 39.58
N GLN A 362 -11.27 2.19 40.78
CA GLN A 362 -10.52 1.65 41.92
C GLN A 362 -11.28 0.52 42.63
N LYS A 363 -10.55 -0.55 42.97
CA LYS A 363 -11.05 -1.68 43.76
C LYS A 363 -10.07 -2.00 44.90
N THR A 364 -10.60 -2.18 46.11
CA THR A 364 -9.87 -2.83 47.21
C THR A 364 -10.24 -4.30 47.30
N LEU A 365 -9.22 -5.17 47.26
CA LEU A 365 -9.31 -6.61 47.42
C LEU A 365 -9.03 -7.00 48.88
N ALA A 366 -9.98 -7.70 49.51
CA ALA A 366 -9.85 -8.15 50.90
C ALA A 366 -8.93 -9.39 51.04
N GLU A 367 -8.79 -10.15 49.97
CA GLU A 367 -7.97 -11.35 49.89
C GLU A 367 -7.22 -11.39 48.54
N SER A 368 -6.30 -12.34 48.37
CA SER A 368 -5.66 -12.50 47.07
C SER A 368 -6.68 -13.02 46.06
N SER A 369 -6.84 -12.33 44.94
CA SER A 369 -7.82 -12.67 43.91
C SER A 369 -7.20 -12.58 42.53
N GLY A 370 -7.63 -13.46 41.62
CA GLY A 370 -7.41 -13.25 40.20
C GLY A 370 -8.36 -12.16 39.70
N VAL A 371 -7.89 -11.30 38.80
CA VAL A 371 -8.67 -10.18 38.26
C VAL A 371 -8.51 -10.11 36.75
N VAL A 372 -9.64 -9.83 36.08
CA VAL A 372 -9.70 -9.56 34.65
C VAL A 372 -10.35 -8.20 34.44
N TRP A 373 -9.67 -7.35 33.70
CA TRP A 373 -10.18 -6.08 33.23
C TRP A 373 -10.49 -6.19 31.74
N ILE A 374 -11.77 -6.12 31.40
CA ILE A 374 -12.29 -6.35 30.05
C ILE A 374 -12.88 -5.06 29.52
N VAL A 375 -12.48 -4.63 28.33
CA VAL A 375 -13.04 -3.41 27.72
C VAL A 375 -13.32 -3.64 26.25
N THR A 376 -14.41 -3.04 25.78
CA THR A 376 -14.76 -2.88 24.36
C THR A 376 -15.15 -1.43 24.14
N ALA A 377 -14.55 -0.77 23.15
CA ALA A 377 -14.75 0.65 22.89
C ALA A 377 -15.02 0.93 21.41
N GLU A 378 -15.69 2.04 21.10
CA GLU A 378 -15.96 2.47 19.73
C GLU A 378 -14.70 2.93 18.97
N PHE A 379 -13.65 3.25 19.71
CA PHE A 379 -12.42 3.90 19.26
C PHE A 379 -11.19 3.05 19.58
N PRO A 380 -10.01 3.31 18.98
CA PRO A 380 -8.75 2.70 19.39
C PRO A 380 -8.37 3.04 20.84
N PHE A 381 -8.12 2.04 21.67
CA PHE A 381 -8.01 2.21 23.13
C PHE A 381 -6.92 1.34 23.77
N GLU A 382 -6.44 1.78 24.93
CA GLU A 382 -5.57 1.04 25.84
C GLU A 382 -6.22 0.88 27.21
N ILE A 383 -5.87 -0.21 27.89
CA ILE A 383 -6.35 -0.53 29.22
C ILE A 383 -5.22 -1.02 30.11
N ALA A 384 -5.33 -0.74 31.41
CA ALA A 384 -4.32 -1.17 32.36
C ALA A 384 -4.90 -1.59 33.71
N ILE A 385 -4.21 -2.54 34.35
CA ILE A 385 -4.28 -2.82 35.79
C ILE A 385 -3.02 -2.23 36.40
N LEU A 386 -3.21 -1.38 37.40
CA LEU A 386 -2.18 -0.53 37.99
C LEU A 386 -2.19 -0.70 39.52
N ASP A 387 -1.05 -0.46 40.15
CA ASP A 387 -1.02 -0.34 41.61
C ASP A 387 -1.69 0.98 42.08
N SER A 388 -1.80 1.16 43.40
CA SER A 388 -2.44 2.33 43.99
C SER A 388 -1.52 3.55 44.14
N ASN A 389 -0.27 3.49 43.64
CA ASN A 389 0.65 4.62 43.74
C ASN A 389 0.27 5.71 42.72
N CYS A 390 0.65 6.96 42.98
CA CYS A 390 0.61 8.03 41.98
C CYS A 390 1.99 8.73 41.95
N PRO A 391 2.81 8.55 40.89
CA PRO A 391 2.52 7.79 39.67
C PRO A 391 2.45 6.26 39.90
N PRO A 392 1.60 5.54 39.15
CA PRO A 392 1.40 4.11 39.35
C PRO A 392 2.40 3.24 38.59
N ASP A 393 2.70 2.07 39.14
CA ASP A 393 3.36 0.99 38.41
C ASP A 393 2.34 0.17 37.61
N THR A 394 2.68 -0.18 36.36
CA THR A 394 1.83 -1.03 35.52
C THR A 394 1.99 -2.50 35.89
N ILE A 395 0.89 -3.13 36.30
CA ILE A 395 0.84 -4.57 36.61
C ILE A 395 0.51 -5.38 35.35
N ALA A 396 -0.52 -4.96 34.61
CA ALA A 396 -0.93 -5.58 33.35
C ALA A 396 -1.47 -4.51 32.41
N ARG A 397 -1.33 -4.72 31.09
CA ARG A 397 -1.87 -3.81 30.07
C ARG A 397 -2.34 -4.57 28.85
N SER A 398 -3.26 -3.99 28.12
CA SER A 398 -3.74 -4.47 26.82
C SER A 398 -4.22 -3.30 25.98
N SER A 399 -4.40 -3.49 24.69
CA SER A 399 -4.90 -2.45 23.80
C SER A 399 -5.56 -3.03 22.55
N SER A 400 -6.38 -2.23 21.89
CA SER A 400 -6.92 -2.53 20.57
C SER A 400 -6.82 -1.30 19.67
N ARG A 401 -6.32 -1.51 18.45
CA ARG A 401 -6.37 -0.51 17.37
C ARG A 401 -7.65 -0.56 16.57
N ASN A 402 -8.42 -1.65 16.69
CA ASN A 402 -9.69 -1.80 16.01
C ASN A 402 -10.82 -1.44 16.97
N GLY A 403 -11.60 -0.41 16.63
CA GLY A 403 -12.85 -0.13 17.33
C GLY A 403 -13.75 -1.37 17.34
N CYS A 404 -14.56 -1.52 18.38
CA CYS A 404 -15.44 -2.66 18.66
C CYS A 404 -14.72 -3.99 18.97
N ALA A 405 -13.39 -4.07 18.84
CA ALA A 405 -12.66 -5.23 19.31
C ALA A 405 -12.48 -5.17 20.83
N LYS A 406 -12.49 -6.35 21.44
CA LYS A 406 -12.32 -6.53 22.89
C LYS A 406 -10.84 -6.54 23.25
N ALA A 407 -10.46 -5.84 24.32
CA ALA A 407 -9.15 -5.97 24.95
C ALA A 407 -9.29 -6.46 26.40
N GLU A 408 -8.31 -7.21 26.87
CA GLU A 408 -8.32 -7.83 28.21
C GLU A 408 -6.94 -7.71 28.88
N ALA A 409 -6.92 -7.21 30.13
CA ALA A 409 -5.74 -7.20 30.99
C ALA A 409 -5.99 -8.11 32.22
N ARG A 410 -4.97 -8.87 32.64
CA ARG A 410 -5.12 -9.97 33.60
C ARG A 410 -4.00 -9.96 34.63
N SER A 411 -4.33 -10.16 35.90
CA SER A 411 -3.32 -10.36 36.94
C SER A 411 -3.86 -11.10 38.16
N LYS A 412 -2.97 -11.75 38.91
CA LYS A 412 -3.25 -12.25 40.27
C LYS A 412 -2.74 -11.22 41.26
N LEU A 413 -3.65 -10.66 42.03
CA LEU A 413 -3.36 -9.55 42.92
C LEU A 413 -3.42 -10.01 44.38
N PRO A 414 -2.44 -9.66 45.25
CA PRO A 414 -2.58 -9.83 46.69
C PRO A 414 -3.68 -8.90 47.27
N PRO A 415 -4.05 -9.05 48.55
CA PRO A 415 -4.95 -8.09 49.19
C PRO A 415 -4.36 -6.69 49.13
N GLY A 416 -5.15 -5.70 48.73
CA GLY A 416 -4.68 -4.35 48.45
C GLY A 416 -5.64 -3.55 47.61
N THR A 417 -5.33 -2.27 47.39
CA THR A 417 -6.09 -1.39 46.50
C THR A 417 -5.38 -1.30 45.16
N TYR A 418 -6.16 -1.34 44.07
CA TYR A 418 -5.67 -1.33 42.69
C TYR A 418 -6.51 -0.40 41.83
N ASN A 419 -5.88 0.16 40.81
CA ASN A 419 -6.50 1.05 39.84
C ASN A 419 -6.66 0.35 38.48
N PHE A 420 -7.73 0.66 37.77
CA PHE A 420 -8.09 0.12 36.47
C PHE A 420 -8.34 1.29 35.53
N ALA A 421 -7.61 1.35 34.42
CA ALA A 421 -7.66 2.48 33.52
C ALA A 421 -8.22 2.10 32.15
N VAL A 422 -8.94 3.03 31.54
CA VAL A 422 -9.30 3.05 30.11
C VAL A 422 -8.83 4.38 29.54
N ALA A 423 -8.17 4.35 28.39
CA ALA A 423 -7.77 5.56 27.70
C ALA A 423 -7.81 5.37 26.18
N PRO A 424 -8.11 6.41 25.39
CA PRO A 424 -7.93 6.35 23.96
C PRO A 424 -6.42 6.27 23.64
N LEU A 425 -6.08 5.52 22.58
CA LEU A 425 -4.72 5.49 22.04
C LEU A 425 -4.38 6.81 21.34
N ASN A 426 -5.40 7.46 20.78
CA ASN A 426 -5.27 8.70 20.04
C ASN A 426 -5.35 9.88 21.01
N THR A 427 -4.62 10.95 20.70
CA THR A 427 -4.69 12.24 21.42
C THR A 427 -5.55 13.27 20.70
N ASP A 428 -6.13 12.89 19.56
CA ASP A 428 -6.91 13.74 18.66
C ASP A 428 -7.92 12.89 17.86
N GLY A 429 -8.94 13.54 17.32
CA GLY A 429 -9.95 12.90 16.46
C GLY A 429 -11.15 12.30 17.22
N LEU A 430 -11.19 12.45 18.55
CA LEU A 430 -12.29 12.02 19.41
C LEU A 430 -12.92 13.24 20.11
N SER A 431 -13.33 14.25 19.32
CA SER A 431 -13.95 15.45 19.88
C SER A 431 -15.37 15.17 20.39
N CYS A 432 -15.83 15.91 21.39
CA CYS A 432 -17.21 15.82 21.88
C CYS A 432 -18.27 16.16 20.83
N SER A 433 -17.89 16.89 19.77
CA SER A 433 -18.80 17.25 18.68
C SER A 433 -19.17 16.06 17.78
N THR A 434 -18.33 15.03 17.77
CA THR A 434 -18.46 13.82 16.94
C THR A 434 -19.10 12.64 17.67
N GLY A 435 -19.47 12.83 18.93
CA GLY A 435 -20.12 11.82 19.77
C GLY A 435 -19.47 11.73 21.14
N PRO A 436 -20.07 10.98 22.07
CA PRO A 436 -19.50 10.71 23.37
C PRO A 436 -18.43 9.61 23.37
N HIS A 437 -18.09 9.00 22.22
CA HIS A 437 -17.09 7.93 22.04
C HIS A 437 -17.13 6.90 23.17
N GLN A 438 -18.09 5.99 23.10
CA GLN A 438 -18.44 5.13 24.22
C GLN A 438 -17.55 3.90 24.34
N TYR A 439 -17.45 3.40 25.56
CA TYR A 439 -16.92 2.06 25.85
C TYR A 439 -17.74 1.37 26.93
N THR A 440 -17.63 0.04 26.96
CA THR A 440 -18.05 -0.78 28.10
C THR A 440 -16.85 -1.43 28.73
N ALA A 441 -16.79 -1.36 30.06
CA ALA A 441 -15.78 -2.03 30.86
C ALA A 441 -16.41 -2.99 31.86
N LEU A 442 -15.76 -4.13 32.12
CA LEU A 442 -16.19 -5.14 33.08
C LEU A 442 -15.00 -5.55 33.95
N LEU A 443 -15.14 -5.35 35.26
CA LEU A 443 -14.24 -5.93 36.24
C LEU A 443 -14.79 -7.30 36.65
N HIS A 444 -14.13 -8.35 36.18
CA HIS A 444 -14.52 -9.72 36.50
C HIS A 444 -13.51 -10.36 37.46
N PRO A 445 -13.98 -11.05 38.51
CA PRO A 445 -13.08 -11.78 39.35
C PRO A 445 -12.72 -13.10 38.68
N CYS A 446 -11.43 -13.40 38.60
CA CYS A 446 -10.95 -14.73 38.25
C CYS A 446 -10.90 -15.57 39.54
N ILE A 447 -12.08 -16.02 40.01
CA ILE A 447 -12.23 -16.84 41.23
C ILE A 447 -12.29 -18.34 40.91
N ALA A 448 -12.54 -18.71 39.65
CA ALA A 448 -12.66 -20.12 39.28
C ALA A 448 -11.32 -20.70 38.83
N VAL A 449 -11.08 -21.96 39.20
CA VAL A 449 -9.93 -22.74 38.76
C VAL A 449 -10.02 -22.92 37.24
N LYS A 450 -8.91 -22.75 36.50
CA LYS A 450 -8.87 -23.00 35.06
C LYS A 450 -9.51 -24.35 34.74
N GLY A 451 -10.48 -24.33 33.83
CA GLY A 451 -11.30 -25.47 33.46
C GLY A 451 -12.68 -25.59 34.10
N ASP A 452 -12.99 -24.92 35.22
CA ASP A 452 -14.37 -24.87 35.76
C ASP A 452 -15.23 -23.84 35.00
N LEU A 453 -15.59 -24.21 33.77
CA LEU A 453 -16.26 -23.37 32.78
C LEU A 453 -17.74 -23.11 33.08
N ILE A 454 -18.34 -23.87 34.01
CA ILE A 454 -19.73 -23.69 34.44
C ILE A 454 -19.87 -23.18 35.88
N PHE A 455 -18.75 -22.85 36.54
CA PHE A 455 -18.71 -22.26 37.88
C PHE A 455 -19.38 -23.12 38.95
N SER A 456 -19.24 -24.44 38.83
CA SER A 456 -19.85 -25.39 39.77
C SER A 456 -18.95 -25.71 40.97
N GLY A 457 -17.69 -25.26 40.94
CA GLY A 457 -16.65 -25.64 41.89
C GLY A 457 -16.16 -27.08 41.72
N ASN A 458 -16.57 -27.78 40.65
CA ASN A 458 -16.19 -29.15 40.34
C ASN A 458 -15.92 -29.29 38.84
N PHE A 459 -14.96 -30.13 38.47
CA PHE A 459 -14.68 -30.47 37.07
C PHE A 459 -15.60 -31.60 36.62
N THR A 460 -16.55 -31.29 35.74
CA THR A 460 -17.58 -32.21 35.28
C THR A 460 -17.62 -32.29 33.75
N PRO A 461 -18.27 -33.31 33.17
CA PRO A 461 -18.47 -33.36 31.72
C PRO A 461 -19.20 -32.13 31.15
N ALA A 462 -19.94 -31.37 31.98
CA ALA A 462 -20.57 -30.14 31.53
C ALA A 462 -19.54 -29.02 31.24
N ASP A 463 -18.38 -29.03 31.89
CA ASP A 463 -17.26 -28.13 31.61
C ASP A 463 -16.63 -28.44 30.25
N VAL A 464 -16.43 -29.72 29.93
CA VAL A 464 -15.96 -30.16 28.59
C VAL A 464 -16.93 -29.73 27.49
N VAL A 465 -18.23 -29.91 27.72
CA VAL A 465 -19.26 -29.45 26.76
C VAL A 465 -19.15 -27.94 26.57
N ARG A 466 -18.94 -27.18 27.65
CA ARG A 466 -18.77 -25.73 27.56
C ARG A 466 -17.49 -25.34 26.81
N MET A 467 -16.38 -26.04 27.03
CA MET A 467 -15.13 -25.85 26.29
C MET A 467 -15.31 -26.09 24.80
N LEU A 468 -16.02 -27.16 24.44
CA LEU A 468 -16.29 -27.52 23.05
C LEU A 468 -17.11 -26.43 22.34
N HIS A 469 -18.07 -25.83 23.04
CA HIS A 469 -18.78 -24.65 22.56
C HIS A 469 -17.86 -23.43 22.38
N CYS A 470 -16.95 -23.19 23.32
CA CYS A 470 -16.04 -22.04 23.27
C CYS A 470 -14.99 -22.14 22.16
N VAL A 471 -14.45 -23.33 21.91
CA VAL A 471 -13.43 -23.58 20.88
C VAL A 471 -14.03 -23.63 19.47
N PHE A 472 -15.22 -24.23 19.29
CA PHE A 472 -15.73 -24.56 17.95
C PHE A 472 -16.99 -23.81 17.51
N MET A 473 -17.71 -23.10 18.41
CA MET A 473 -19.06 -22.60 18.11
C MET A 473 -19.31 -21.10 18.42
N GLN A 474 -18.28 -20.24 18.49
CA GLN A 474 -18.40 -18.78 18.77
C GLN A 474 -19.57 -18.06 18.04
N PRO A 475 -20.29 -17.08 18.64
CA PRO A 475 -20.06 -16.48 19.96
C PRO A 475 -21.19 -16.78 20.97
N TRP A 476 -20.82 -17.34 22.13
CA TRP A 476 -21.66 -17.31 23.34
C TRP A 476 -21.08 -16.29 24.33
N PRO A 477 -21.90 -15.45 24.98
CA PRO A 477 -21.43 -14.32 25.79
C PRO A 477 -20.65 -14.70 27.07
N THR A 478 -20.49 -15.98 27.39
CA THR A 478 -19.75 -16.42 28.60
C THR A 478 -18.52 -17.28 28.28
N CYS A 479 -18.11 -17.38 27.01
CA CYS A 479 -16.84 -18.02 26.66
C CYS A 479 -15.69 -17.05 26.95
N GLU A 480 -15.43 -16.83 28.24
CA GLU A 480 -14.32 -16.03 28.70
C GLU A 480 -13.03 -16.84 28.65
N SER A 481 -11.99 -16.26 28.03
CA SER A 481 -10.64 -16.82 27.93
C SER A 481 -10.02 -17.12 29.31
N CYS A 482 -10.53 -16.50 30.38
CA CYS A 482 -10.06 -16.74 31.75
C CYS A 482 -10.20 -18.20 32.20
N PHE A 483 -11.20 -18.91 31.70
CA PHE A 483 -11.52 -20.29 32.08
C PHE A 483 -11.18 -21.29 30.98
N ALA A 484 -11.25 -20.84 29.72
CA ALA A 484 -11.10 -21.67 28.54
C ALA A 484 -9.65 -21.83 28.07
N ASP A 485 -8.75 -20.88 28.39
CA ASP A 485 -7.31 -21.04 28.20
C ASP A 485 -6.76 -21.81 29.41
N VAL A 486 -6.81 -23.13 29.36
CA VAL A 486 -6.43 -24.02 30.47
C VAL A 486 -4.92 -24.23 30.49
N ASN A 487 -4.24 -23.97 29.37
CA ASN A 487 -2.80 -24.17 29.24
C ASN A 487 -1.95 -22.90 29.45
N CYS A 488 -2.59 -21.73 29.59
CA CYS A 488 -1.97 -20.41 29.75
C CYS A 488 -1.15 -19.91 28.55
N ASP A 489 -1.45 -20.34 27.33
CA ASP A 489 -0.77 -19.87 26.13
C ASP A 489 -1.39 -18.58 25.54
N GLY A 490 -2.47 -18.09 26.16
CA GLY A 490 -3.20 -16.89 25.75
C GLY A 490 -4.23 -17.14 24.65
N ILE A 491 -4.45 -18.39 24.23
CA ILE A 491 -5.36 -18.78 23.16
C ILE A 491 -6.17 -20.01 23.59
N TYR A 492 -7.48 -19.86 23.79
CA TYR A 492 -8.34 -21.03 23.99
C TYR A 492 -8.53 -21.79 22.66
N SER A 493 -8.03 -23.02 22.62
CA SER A 493 -7.84 -23.81 21.41
C SER A 493 -8.24 -25.27 21.63
N PRO A 494 -8.22 -26.13 20.59
CA PRO A 494 -8.39 -27.56 20.78
C PRO A 494 -7.38 -28.18 21.76
N SER A 495 -6.22 -27.54 21.97
CA SER A 495 -5.22 -27.97 22.96
C SER A 495 -5.74 -27.84 24.39
N ASP A 496 -6.47 -26.78 24.71
CA ASP A 496 -7.09 -26.57 26.01
C ASP A 496 -8.19 -27.59 26.28
N MET A 497 -8.95 -27.97 25.25
CA MET A 497 -9.95 -29.03 25.35
C MET A 497 -9.34 -30.38 25.72
N VAL A 498 -8.14 -30.71 25.22
CA VAL A 498 -7.45 -31.94 25.60
C VAL A 498 -7.09 -31.91 27.09
N ILE A 499 -6.65 -30.76 27.58
CA ILE A 499 -6.30 -30.60 28.99
C ILE A 499 -7.56 -30.63 29.87
N GLU A 500 -8.66 -30.03 29.42
CA GLU A 500 -9.97 -30.07 30.07
C GLU A 500 -10.50 -31.51 30.20
N LEU A 501 -10.35 -32.32 29.16
CA LEU A 501 -10.69 -33.73 29.19
C LEU A 501 -9.84 -34.49 30.22
N ASN A 502 -8.55 -34.20 30.30
CA ASN A 502 -7.66 -34.82 31.30
C ASN A 502 -8.01 -34.36 32.72
N LEU A 503 -8.42 -33.12 32.89
CA LEU A 503 -8.85 -32.56 34.17
C LEU A 503 -10.14 -33.23 34.67
N VAL A 504 -11.18 -33.30 33.83
CA VAL A 504 -12.48 -33.89 34.18
C VAL A 504 -12.43 -35.41 34.34
N PHE A 505 -11.76 -36.13 33.43
CA PHE A 505 -11.85 -37.59 33.39
C PHE A 505 -10.68 -38.31 34.06
N LEU A 506 -9.51 -37.67 34.13
CA LEU A 506 -8.30 -38.27 34.70
C LEU A 506 -7.83 -37.57 35.98
N ASN A 507 -8.49 -36.47 36.37
CA ASN A 507 -8.15 -35.66 37.53
C ASN A 507 -6.68 -35.17 37.50
N ILE A 508 -6.17 -34.90 36.28
CA ILE A 508 -4.84 -34.35 36.07
C ILE A 508 -4.96 -32.83 36.08
N SER A 509 -4.34 -32.18 37.06
CA SER A 509 -4.37 -30.73 37.19
C SER A 509 -3.79 -30.04 35.94
N PRO A 510 -4.35 -28.89 35.54
CA PRO A 510 -3.83 -28.13 34.41
C PRO A 510 -2.41 -27.62 34.68
N PRO A 511 -1.62 -27.34 33.64
CA PRO A 511 -0.22 -26.94 33.77
C PRO A 511 -0.03 -25.59 34.47
N CYS A 512 -1.10 -24.80 34.64
CA CYS A 512 -1.09 -23.56 35.39
C CYS A 512 -2.31 -23.47 36.33
N GLN A 513 -2.09 -22.90 37.52
CA GLN A 513 -3.10 -22.72 38.59
C GLN A 513 -3.73 -21.34 38.59
#